data_AF-A0A8J7F2V2-F1
#
_entry.id   AF-A0A8J7F2V2-F1
#
_cell.length_a   1.000
_cell.length_b   1.000
_cell.length_c   1.000
_cell.angle_alpha   90.00
_cell.angle_beta   90.00
_cell.angle_gamma   90.00
#
_symmetry.space_group_name_H-M   'P 1'
#
loop_
_entity.id
_entity.type
_entity.pdbx_description
1 polymer ?
#
loop_
_entity_poly.entity_id
_entity_poly.type
_entity_poly.pdbx_seq_one_letter_code
_entity_poly.pdbx_strand_id
1 'polypeptide(L)'
;MSTPRHHAEWLSLVEANGPFLSLPVLLKAFPNGLDAHEPEHFKLLRLAYEEYLDAEEEPAIHRAWVDFILRETLEFPDEVLLTGQAIPTTISATIAEQGETLRPDYIVCSEGFIPLIEERKG
;
A
#
# COMPACT_ATOMS: atom_id res chain seq x y z
N MET A 1 24.86 5.95 12.21
CA MET A 1 25.13 4.89 11.21
C MET A 1 25.48 5.55 9.88
N SER A 2 26.24 4.91 8.98
CA SER A 2 26.57 5.49 7.67
C SER A 2 25.47 5.23 6.63
N THR A 3 25.27 6.16 5.69
CA THR A 3 24.27 6.06 4.62
C THR A 3 24.34 4.76 3.81
N PRO A 4 25.52 4.23 3.41
CA PRO A 4 25.59 2.96 2.69
C PRO A 4 25.12 1.75 3.52
N ARG A 5 25.32 1.76 4.84
CA ARG A 5 24.85 0.69 5.73
C ARG A 5 23.32 0.71 5.85
N HIS A 6 22.74 1.91 5.96
CA HIS A 6 21.29 2.09 6.02
C HIS A 6 20.63 1.64 4.69
N HIS A 7 21.19 2.00 3.54
CA HIS A 7 20.69 1.54 2.24
C HIS A 7 20.80 0.02 2.05
N ALA A 8 21.86 -0.61 2.56
CA ALA A 8 22.00 -2.06 2.52
C ALA A 8 20.94 -2.78 3.37
N GLU A 9 20.58 -2.20 4.51
CA GLU A 9 19.49 -2.70 5.36
C GLU A 9 18.16 -2.66 4.62
N TRP A 10 17.81 -1.55 3.96
CA TRP A 10 16.57 -1.49 3.16
C TRP A 10 16.53 -2.50 2.02
N LEU A 11 17.64 -2.69 1.31
CA LEU A 11 17.72 -3.70 0.25
C LEU A 11 17.51 -5.12 0.80
N SER A 12 17.82 -5.36 2.08
CA SER A 12 17.56 -6.66 2.71
C SER A 12 16.08 -6.88 3.07
N LEU A 13 15.27 -5.81 3.13
CA LEU A 13 13.85 -5.88 3.45
C LEU A 13 12.97 -6.24 2.25
N VAL A 14 13.51 -6.18 1.03
CA VAL A 14 12.75 -6.41 -0.21
C VAL A 14 13.32 -7.62 -0.94
N GLU A 15 12.47 -8.56 -1.33
CA GLU A 15 12.89 -9.66 -2.20
C GLU A 15 13.24 -9.15 -3.60
N ALA A 16 14.49 -9.32 -4.02
CA ALA A 16 14.97 -8.88 -5.33
C ALA A 16 14.50 -9.82 -6.45
N ASN A 17 13.24 -9.71 -6.87
CA ASN A 17 12.72 -10.40 -8.05
C ASN A 17 12.63 -9.42 -9.24
N GLY A 18 13.46 -9.61 -10.28
CA GLY A 18 13.47 -8.75 -11.48
C GLY A 18 14.41 -7.54 -11.40
N PRO A 19 14.23 -6.47 -12.21
CA PRO A 19 15.07 -5.28 -12.15
C PRO A 19 14.97 -4.61 -10.77
N PHE A 20 16.02 -4.76 -9.97
CA PHE A 20 16.04 -4.36 -8.56
C PHE A 20 16.86 -3.09 -8.35
N LEU A 21 16.51 -2.35 -7.29
CA LEU A 21 17.29 -1.22 -6.79
C LEU A 21 18.66 -1.72 -6.31
N SER A 22 19.74 -1.14 -6.82
CA SER A 22 21.10 -1.47 -6.36
C SER A 22 21.63 -0.40 -5.41
N LEU A 23 22.58 -0.76 -4.54
CA LEU A 23 23.22 0.19 -3.64
C LEU A 23 23.81 1.41 -4.36
N PRO A 24 24.48 1.29 -5.52
CA PRO A 24 24.93 2.46 -6.29
C PRO A 24 23.78 3.37 -6.75
N VAL A 25 22.64 2.80 -7.14
CA VAL A 25 21.45 3.58 -7.53
C VAL A 25 20.88 4.32 -6.33
N LEU A 26 20.77 3.67 -5.17
CA LEU A 26 20.31 4.31 -3.93
C LEU A 26 21.26 5.42 -3.45
N LEU A 27 22.57 5.22 -3.51
CA LEU A 27 23.54 6.26 -3.16
C LEU A 27 23.48 7.46 -4.12
N LYS A 28 23.14 7.23 -5.39
CA LYS A 28 22.96 8.30 -6.37
C LYS A 28 21.65 9.06 -6.18
N ALA A 29 20.54 8.36 -5.94
CA ALA A 29 19.22 8.96 -5.78
C ALA A 29 19.02 9.59 -4.39
N PHE A 30 19.56 8.96 -3.35
CA PHE A 30 19.46 9.34 -1.94
C PHE A 30 20.86 9.48 -1.32
N PRO A 31 21.66 10.46 -1.75
CA PRO A 31 23.05 10.61 -1.30
C PRO A 31 23.15 10.87 0.22
N ASN A 32 22.12 11.47 0.81
CA ASN A 32 22.04 11.77 2.24
C ASN A 32 21.17 10.76 3.02
N GLY A 33 20.66 9.72 2.36
CA GLY A 33 19.64 8.84 2.94
C GLY A 33 18.22 9.33 2.67
N LEU A 34 17.25 8.68 3.30
CA LEU A 34 15.85 9.13 3.34
C LEU A 34 15.68 10.03 4.56
N ASP A 35 14.67 10.88 4.48
CA ASP A 35 14.24 11.69 5.62
C ASP A 35 13.82 10.77 6.77
N ALA A 36 14.07 11.24 8.00
CA ALA A 36 13.57 10.54 9.18
C ALA A 36 12.03 10.60 9.19
N HIS A 37 11.41 9.53 9.68
CA HIS A 37 9.97 9.53 9.93
C HIS A 37 9.60 10.59 10.97
N GLU A 38 8.40 11.14 10.86
CA GLU A 38 7.86 12.01 11.90
C GLU A 38 7.67 11.21 13.20
N PRO A 39 8.30 11.61 14.32
CA PRO A 39 8.31 10.80 15.54
C PRO A 39 6.92 10.55 16.13
N GLU A 40 6.02 11.54 16.06
CA GLU A 40 4.67 11.40 16.62
C GLU A 40 3.81 10.49 15.75
N HIS A 41 3.86 10.65 14.42
CA HIS A 41 3.18 9.73 13.51
C HIS A 41 3.67 8.29 13.66
N PHE A 42 4.99 8.09 13.80
CA PHE A 42 5.55 6.76 14.01
C PHE A 42 5.07 6.08 15.30
N LYS A 43 4.88 6.85 16.38
CA LYS A 43 4.28 6.30 17.62
C LYS A 43 2.83 5.89 17.40
N LEU A 44 2.06 6.71 16.69
CA LEU A 44 0.66 6.40 16.38
C LEU A 44 0.53 5.14 15.51
N LEU A 45 1.36 5.05 14.46
CA LEU A 45 1.45 3.88 13.60
C LEU A 45 1.74 2.61 14.39
N ARG A 46 2.67 2.69 15.34
CA ARG A 46 3.01 1.55 16.20
C ARG A 46 1.85 1.14 17.09
N LEU A 47 1.14 2.10 17.69
CA LEU A 47 -0.03 1.82 18.53
C LEU A 47 -1.15 1.15 17.72
N ALA A 48 -1.48 1.68 16.54
CA ALA A 48 -2.49 1.11 15.65
C ALA A 48 -2.11 -0.30 15.17
N TYR A 49 -0.81 -0.54 14.96
CA TYR A 49 -0.31 -1.87 14.61
C TYR A 49 -0.45 -2.88 15.76
N GLU A 50 -0.16 -2.46 17.00
CA GLU A 50 -0.34 -3.30 18.19
C GLU A 50 -1.83 -3.64 18.39
N GLU A 51 -2.73 -2.66 18.22
CA GLU A 51 -4.19 -2.90 18.23
C GLU A 51 -4.63 -3.89 17.15
N TYR A 52 -4.10 -3.76 15.93
CA TYR A 52 -4.38 -4.69 14.85
C TYR A 52 -3.92 -6.13 15.17
N LEU A 53 -2.77 -6.31 15.81
CA LEU A 53 -2.25 -7.64 16.18
C LEU A 53 -3.10 -8.31 17.27
N ASP A 54 -3.65 -7.53 18.20
CA ASP A 54 -4.44 -8.04 19.33
C ASP A 54 -5.89 -8.38 18.93
N ALA A 55 -6.34 -7.95 17.75
CA ALA A 55 -7.74 -7.95 17.33
C ALA A 55 -8.32 -9.30 16.83
N GLU A 56 -7.72 -10.46 17.13
CA GLU A 56 -8.19 -11.83 16.78
C GLU A 56 -9.21 -11.93 15.61
N GLU A 57 -8.79 -11.59 14.39
CA GLU A 57 -9.61 -11.64 13.16
C GLU A 57 -10.85 -10.73 13.11
N GLU A 58 -10.90 -9.63 13.86
CA GLU A 58 -11.96 -8.63 13.79
C GLU A 58 -11.90 -7.83 12.46
N PRO A 59 -12.85 -8.02 11.51
CA PRO A 59 -12.73 -7.43 10.18
C PRO A 59 -12.78 -5.90 10.19
N ALA A 60 -13.46 -5.31 11.18
CA ALA A 60 -13.53 -3.86 11.36
C ALA A 60 -12.18 -3.25 11.74
N ILE A 61 -11.42 -3.91 12.62
CA ILE A 61 -10.09 -3.44 13.04
C ILE A 61 -9.10 -3.63 11.89
N HIS A 62 -9.14 -4.77 11.20
CA HIS A 62 -8.33 -4.96 9.99
C HIS A 62 -8.62 -3.88 8.93
N ARG A 63 -9.89 -3.53 8.72
CA ARG A 63 -10.27 -2.47 7.79
C ARG A 63 -9.75 -1.10 8.22
N ALA A 64 -9.92 -0.75 9.49
CA ALA A 64 -9.44 0.51 10.05
C ALA A 64 -7.91 0.64 9.98
N TRP A 65 -7.18 -0.45 10.22
CA TRP A 65 -5.73 -0.52 10.04
C TRP A 65 -5.33 -0.22 8.59
N VAL A 66 -5.96 -0.87 7.61
CA VAL A 66 -5.66 -0.63 6.19
C VAL A 66 -6.01 0.81 5.80
N ASP A 67 -7.16 1.34 6.22
CA ASP A 67 -7.56 2.73 5.97
C ASP A 67 -6.54 3.72 6.55
N PHE A 68 -6.09 3.51 7.80
CA PHE A 68 -5.07 4.34 8.44
C PHE A 68 -3.73 4.33 7.67
N ILE A 69 -3.27 3.15 7.23
CA ILE A 69 -2.05 3.05 6.44
C ILE A 69 -2.18 3.84 5.13
N LEU A 70 -3.24 3.59 4.36
CA LEU A 70 -3.38 4.19 3.03
C LEU A 70 -3.58 5.69 3.07
N ARG A 71 -4.37 6.19 4.04
CA ARG A 71 -4.80 7.60 4.10
C ARG A 71 -3.89 8.47 4.94
N GLU A 72 -3.43 7.98 6.08
CA GLU A 72 -2.68 8.79 7.04
C GLU A 72 -1.17 8.53 6.95
N THR A 73 -0.73 7.30 6.64
CA THR A 73 0.71 6.97 6.59
C THR A 73 1.30 7.11 5.20
N LEU A 74 0.59 6.67 4.17
CA LEU A 74 0.99 6.81 2.77
C LEU A 74 0.40 8.07 2.11
N GLU A 75 -0.50 8.76 2.81
CA GLU A 75 -1.11 10.03 2.37
C GLU A 75 -1.73 9.94 0.97
N PHE A 76 -2.33 8.79 0.62
CA PHE A 76 -3.01 8.67 -0.66
C PHE A 76 -4.24 9.58 -0.68
N PRO A 77 -4.30 10.53 -1.64
CA PRO A 77 -5.44 11.42 -1.72
C PRO A 77 -6.70 10.67 -2.17
N ASP A 78 -7.86 11.22 -1.83
CA ASP A 78 -9.15 10.61 -2.15
C ASP A 78 -9.37 10.41 -3.65
N GLU A 79 -8.71 11.21 -4.50
CA GLU A 79 -8.83 11.08 -5.96
C GLU A 79 -8.16 9.82 -6.51
N VAL A 80 -7.18 9.25 -5.80
CA VAL A 80 -6.45 8.05 -6.24
C VAL A 80 -6.86 6.79 -5.49
N LEU A 81 -7.64 6.89 -4.40
CA LEU A 81 -8.05 5.77 -3.57
C LEU A 81 -9.57 5.56 -3.59
N LEU A 82 -10.03 4.59 -4.37
CA LEU A 82 -11.45 4.22 -4.41
C LEU A 82 -11.77 3.16 -3.34
N THR A 83 -12.83 3.39 -2.58
CA THR A 83 -13.33 2.46 -1.57
C THR A 83 -14.86 2.34 -1.63
N GLY A 84 -15.40 1.23 -1.12
CA GLY A 84 -16.85 1.05 -0.97
C GLY A 84 -17.61 1.24 -2.29
N GLN A 85 -18.60 2.14 -2.30
CA GLN A 85 -19.45 2.36 -3.48
C GLN A 85 -18.74 3.12 -4.62
N ALA A 86 -17.56 3.69 -4.38
CA ALA A 86 -16.77 4.33 -5.44
C ALA A 86 -16.07 3.28 -6.34
N ILE A 87 -15.98 2.02 -5.89
CA ILE A 87 -15.40 0.93 -6.66
C ILE A 87 -16.39 0.45 -7.74
N PRO A 88 -16.00 0.44 -9.03
CA PRO A 88 -16.85 -0.11 -10.09
C PRO A 88 -17.17 -1.60 -9.87
N THR A 89 -18.45 -1.96 -9.98
CA THR A 89 -18.93 -3.34 -9.81
C THR A 89 -18.44 -4.31 -10.89
N THR A 90 -17.85 -3.78 -11.97
CA THR A 90 -17.26 -4.52 -13.07
C THR A 90 -15.87 -5.08 -12.76
N ILE A 91 -15.23 -4.63 -11.67
CA ILE A 91 -13.89 -5.07 -11.28
C ILE A 91 -14.00 -6.28 -10.36
N SER A 92 -13.56 -7.43 -10.86
CA SER A 92 -13.49 -8.68 -10.10
C SER A 92 -12.44 -9.60 -10.72
N ALA A 93 -11.88 -10.50 -9.92
CA ALA A 93 -10.96 -11.54 -10.38
C ALA A 93 -11.52 -12.92 -9.99
N THR A 94 -11.59 -13.83 -10.96
CA THR A 94 -11.99 -15.22 -10.71
C THR A 94 -10.75 -16.08 -10.53
N ILE A 95 -10.61 -16.71 -9.37
CA ILE A 95 -9.55 -17.70 -9.10
C ILE A 95 -10.14 -19.07 -9.41
N ALA A 96 -9.91 -19.53 -10.65
CA ALA A 96 -10.53 -20.73 -11.19
C ALA A 96 -10.21 -22.00 -10.37
N GLU A 97 -9.01 -22.05 -9.78
CA GLU A 97 -8.53 -23.16 -8.95
C GLU A 97 -9.33 -23.33 -7.65
N GLN A 98 -9.93 -22.26 -7.16
CA GLN A 98 -10.72 -22.23 -5.91
C GLN A 98 -12.22 -22.08 -6.17
N GLY A 99 -12.63 -21.78 -7.42
CA GLY A 99 -14.03 -21.50 -7.75
C GLY A 99 -14.55 -20.20 -7.15
N GLU A 100 -13.66 -19.30 -6.73
CA GLU A 100 -13.99 -18.06 -6.03
C GLU A 100 -13.89 -16.86 -6.96
N THR A 101 -14.78 -15.88 -6.75
CA THR A 101 -14.70 -14.57 -7.40
C THR A 101 -14.42 -13.51 -6.34
N LEU A 102 -13.24 -12.92 -6.40
CA LEU A 102 -12.80 -11.88 -5.50
C LEU A 102 -13.23 -10.50 -6.02
N ARG A 103 -13.64 -9.64 -5.08
CA ARG A 103 -13.88 -8.23 -5.31
C ARG A 103 -12.96 -7.40 -4.43
N PRO A 104 -12.38 -6.31 -4.94
CA PRO A 104 -11.50 -5.47 -4.15
C PRO A 104 -12.29 -4.61 -3.16
N ASP A 105 -11.74 -4.42 -1.96
CA ASP A 105 -12.20 -3.43 -0.99
C ASP A 105 -11.57 -2.04 -1.21
N TYR A 106 -10.42 -2.02 -1.89
CA TYR A 106 -9.60 -0.84 -2.18
C TYR A 106 -9.06 -0.89 -3.61
N ILE A 107 -9.04 0.25 -4.31
CA ILE A 107 -8.36 0.40 -5.60
C ILE A 107 -7.49 1.65 -5.56
N VAL A 108 -6.21 1.49 -5.91
CA VAL A 108 -5.29 2.61 -6.13
C VAL A 108 -5.21 2.90 -7.63
N CYS A 109 -5.63 4.07 -8.05
CA CYS A 109 -5.61 4.53 -9.43
C CYS A 109 -4.31 5.29 -9.71
N SER A 110 -3.61 4.96 -10.80
CA SER A 110 -2.54 5.85 -11.30
C SER A 110 -3.18 7.08 -11.92
N GLU A 111 -2.54 8.25 -11.80
CA GLU A 111 -2.95 9.43 -12.58
C GLU A 111 -3.12 9.05 -14.06
N GLY A 112 -4.30 9.30 -14.62
CA GLY A 112 -4.65 8.97 -16.01
C GLY A 112 -5.36 7.62 -16.23
N PHE A 113 -5.47 6.74 -15.24
CA PHE A 113 -6.27 5.52 -15.34
C PHE A 113 -7.70 5.79 -14.84
N ILE A 114 -8.57 6.27 -15.74
CA ILE A 114 -10.01 6.27 -15.53
C ILE A 114 -10.50 4.87 -15.94
N PRO A 115 -11.01 4.02 -15.03
CA PRO A 115 -11.59 2.75 -15.44
C PRO A 115 -12.74 3.05 -16.40
N LEU A 116 -12.63 2.54 -17.63
CA LEU A 116 -13.67 2.65 -18.66
C LEU A 116 -14.95 2.05 -18.09
N ILE A 117 -15.88 2.91 -17.67
CA ILE A 117 -17.27 2.53 -17.40
C ILE A 117 -17.89 2.27 -18.78
N GLU A 118 -17.75 1.05 -19.28
CA GLU A 118 -18.51 0.61 -20.46
C GLU A 118 -19.98 0.47 -20.05
N GLU A 119 -20.72 1.57 -20.17
CA GLU A 119 -22.18 1.50 -20.23
C GLU A 119 -22.57 0.72 -21.51
N ARG A 120 -22.76 -0.58 -21.35
CA ARG A 120 -23.49 -1.39 -22.34
C ARG A 120 -24.95 -0.94 -22.32
N LYS A 121 -25.27 0.09 -23.11
CA LYS A 121 -26.65 0.35 -23.54
C LYS A 121 -27.16 -0.87 -24.31
N GLY A 122 -28.35 -1.31 -23.94
CA GLY A 122 -29.02 -2.51 -24.46
C GLY A 122 -29.56 -2.41 -25.87
#